data_AF-A0AAI9WB58-F1
#
_entry.id   AF-A0AAI9WB58-F1
#
_cell.length_a   1.000
_cell.length_b   1.000
_cell.length_c   1.000
_cell.angle_alpha   90.00
_cell.angle_beta   90.00
_cell.angle_gamma   90.00
#
_symmetry.space_group_name_H-M   'P 1'
#
loop_
_entity.id
_entity.type
_entity.pdbx_description
1 polymer ?
#
loop_
_entity_poly.entity_id
_entity_poly.type
_entity_poly.pdbx_seq_one_letter_code
_entity_poly.pdbx_strand_id
1 'polypeptide(L)'
;MYSLILFAHILSAVLSIGPFFVLLPLVKRMETASGDVLQSHIVTFKSATRLVKHAGHVLVTTGVLLIWQGPWGWGTSWILGTLAVMVGSVFFLARAFTPTLRKFGNEKFNHLQLVKKLHRSLWIYIFLLSLMLWFMVDKPNFW
;
A
#
# COMPACT_ATOMS: atom_id res chain seq x y z
N MET A 1 -7.47 -26.08 -7.75
CA MET A 1 -6.99 -25.33 -6.57
C MET A 1 -6.12 -24.14 -6.96
N TYR A 2 -5.06 -24.34 -7.77
CA TYR A 2 -4.17 -23.26 -8.24
C TYR A 2 -4.88 -22.02 -8.78
N SER A 3 -5.83 -22.17 -9.72
CA SER A 3 -6.53 -21.03 -10.33
C SER A 3 -7.33 -20.18 -9.33
N LEU A 4 -7.85 -20.80 -8.26
CA LEU A 4 -8.57 -20.08 -7.20
C LEU A 4 -7.61 -19.27 -6.33
N ILE A 5 -6.44 -19.83 -6.01
CA ILE A 5 -5.38 -19.11 -5.29
C ILE A 5 -4.85 -17.96 -6.16
N LEU A 6 -4.66 -18.19 -7.45
CA LEU A 6 -4.24 -17.15 -8.40
C LEU A 6 -5.25 -16.01 -8.48
N PHE A 7 -6.55 -16.34 -8.59
CA PHE A 7 -7.61 -15.34 -8.56
C PHE A 7 -7.60 -14.54 -7.25
N ALA A 8 -7.51 -15.22 -6.10
CA ALA A 8 -7.43 -14.57 -4.79
C ALA A 8 -6.19 -13.67 -4.67
N HIS A 9 -5.05 -14.10 -5.22
CA HIS A 9 -3.82 -13.33 -5.26
C HIS A 9 -3.99 -12.04 -6.06
N ILE A 10 -4.49 -12.13 -7.31
CA ILE A 10 -4.73 -10.96 -8.17
C ILE A 10 -5.75 -10.02 -7.52
N LEU A 11 -6.85 -10.56 -6.98
CA LEU A 11 -7.87 -9.77 -6.30
C LEU A 11 -7.29 -9.03 -5.08
N SER A 12 -6.46 -9.71 -4.29
CA SER A 12 -5.79 -9.11 -3.14
C SER A 12 -4.77 -8.03 -3.53
N ALA A 13 -4.12 -8.15 -4.69
CA ALA A 13 -3.27 -7.09 -5.25
C ALA A 13 -4.11 -5.85 -5.59
N VAL A 14 -5.23 -6.03 -6.29
CA VAL A 14 -6.16 -4.94 -6.64
C VAL A 14 -6.67 -4.24 -5.37
N LEU A 15 -7.09 -5.00 -4.36
CA LEU A 15 -7.56 -4.45 -3.08
C LEU A 15 -6.45 -3.76 -2.26
N SER A 16 -5.20 -4.15 -2.45
CA SER A 16 -4.04 -3.53 -1.78
C SER A 16 -3.62 -2.21 -2.43
N ILE A 17 -3.82 -2.08 -3.75
CA ILE A 17 -3.36 -0.91 -4.52
C ILE A 17 -4.48 0.11 -4.70
N GLY A 18 -5.66 -0.33 -5.12
CA GLY A 18 -6.79 0.51 -5.54
C GLY A 18 -7.17 1.62 -4.55
N PRO A 19 -7.32 1.34 -3.24
CA PRO A 19 -7.71 2.35 -2.26
C PRO A 19 -6.78 3.58 -2.22
N PHE A 20 -5.48 3.44 -2.51
CA PHE A 20 -4.55 4.57 -2.44
C PHE A 20 -4.81 5.64 -3.50
N PHE A 21 -5.30 5.26 -4.69
CA PHE A 21 -5.70 6.22 -5.71
C PHE A 21 -6.90 7.07 -5.27
N VAL A 22 -7.83 6.47 -4.51
CA VAL A 22 -8.97 7.19 -3.91
C VAL A 22 -8.52 8.06 -2.73
N LEU A 23 -7.46 7.68 -2.02
CA LEU A 23 -6.88 8.49 -0.95
C LEU A 23 -6.19 9.76 -1.45
N LEU A 24 -5.73 9.82 -2.71
CA LEU A 24 -5.13 11.04 -3.28
C LEU A 24 -6.08 12.26 -3.24
N PRO A 25 -7.28 12.22 -3.85
CA PRO A 25 -8.23 13.33 -3.75
C PRO A 25 -8.74 13.55 -2.33
N LEU A 26 -8.84 12.49 -1.50
CA LEU A 26 -9.21 12.63 -0.09
C LEU A 26 -8.19 13.48 0.68
N VAL A 27 -6.90 13.21 0.51
CA VAL A 27 -5.84 13.98 1.16
C VAL A 27 -5.81 15.42 0.67
N LYS A 28 -6.08 15.67 -0.62
CA LYS A 28 -6.23 17.04 -1.13
C LYS A 28 -7.41 17.78 -0.46
N ARG A 29 -8.53 17.11 -0.23
CA ARG A 29 -9.67 17.69 0.53
C ARG A 29 -9.34 17.96 1.99
N MET A 30 -8.35 17.27 2.56
CA MET A 30 -7.88 17.56 3.91
C MET A 30 -7.17 18.92 4.01
N GLU A 31 -6.67 19.52 2.92
CA GLU A 31 -5.99 20.83 2.97
C GLU A 31 -6.90 21.95 3.52
N THR A 32 -8.18 21.92 3.17
CA THR A 32 -9.17 22.93 3.55
C THR A 32 -10.16 22.45 4.62
N ALA A 33 -10.16 21.15 4.94
CA ALA A 33 -11.05 20.59 5.95
C ALA A 33 -10.59 20.94 7.39
N SER A 34 -11.56 21.22 8.26
CA SER A 34 -11.37 21.48 9.69
C SER A 34 -12.44 20.77 10.51
N GLY A 35 -12.25 20.71 11.84
CA GLY A 35 -13.20 20.13 12.78
C GLY A 35 -13.62 18.70 12.42
N ASP A 36 -14.93 18.44 12.48
CA ASP A 36 -15.51 17.11 12.24
C ASP A 36 -15.29 16.59 10.82
N VAL A 37 -15.26 17.49 9.82
CA VAL A 37 -15.01 17.11 8.42
C VAL A 37 -13.60 16.54 8.28
N LEU A 38 -12.60 17.17 8.90
CA LEU A 38 -11.23 16.66 8.90
C LEU A 38 -11.14 15.29 9.60
N GLN A 39 -11.83 15.13 10.73
CA GLN A 39 -11.86 13.84 11.44
C GLN A 39 -12.50 12.73 10.59
N SER A 40 -13.57 13.04 9.85
CA SER A 40 -14.20 12.08 8.93
C SER A 40 -13.23 11.60 7.84
N HIS A 41 -12.42 12.50 7.29
CA HIS A 41 -11.39 12.17 6.31
C HIS A 41 -10.28 11.31 6.91
N ILE A 42 -9.83 11.63 8.13
CA ILE A 42 -8.82 10.82 8.85
C ILE A 42 -9.34 9.41 9.13
N VAL A 43 -10.60 9.26 9.57
CA VAL A 43 -11.22 7.95 9.81
C VAL A 43 -11.34 7.15 8.52
N THR A 44 -11.73 7.80 7.42
CA THR A 44 -11.80 7.18 6.08
C THR A 44 -10.42 6.70 5.64
N PHE A 45 -9.38 7.54 5.81
CA PHE A 45 -8.00 7.18 5.49
C PHE A 45 -7.51 5.98 6.32
N LYS A 46 -7.76 5.97 7.62
CA LYS A 46 -7.42 4.83 8.51
C LYS A 46 -8.14 3.55 8.11
N SER A 47 -9.40 3.66 7.69
CA SER A 47 -10.20 2.51 7.24
C SER A 47 -9.66 1.92 5.93
N ALA A 48 -9.35 2.77 4.95
CA ALA A 48 -8.73 2.36 3.70
C ALA A 48 -7.35 1.70 3.93
N THR A 49 -6.49 2.30 4.74
CA THR A 49 -5.17 1.71 5.08
C THR A 49 -5.29 0.40 5.86
N ARG A 50 -6.34 0.24 6.68
CA ARG A 50 -6.64 -1.05 7.33
C ARG A 50 -7.03 -2.10 6.30
N LEU A 51 -7.93 -1.78 5.36
CA LEU A 51 -8.33 -2.69 4.28
C LEU A 51 -7.11 -3.17 3.49
N VAL A 52 -6.28 -2.22 3.04
CA VAL A 52 -5.02 -2.50 2.33
C VAL A 52 -4.15 -3.45 3.13
N LYS A 53 -3.99 -3.24 4.44
CA LYS A 53 -3.17 -4.13 5.27
C LYS A 53 -3.68 -5.57 5.22
N HIS A 54 -4.99 -5.79 5.34
CA HIS A 54 -5.56 -7.14 5.31
C HIS A 54 -5.42 -7.76 3.92
N ALA A 55 -5.73 -7.01 2.87
CA ALA A 55 -5.52 -7.44 1.49
C ALA A 55 -4.04 -7.77 1.22
N GLY A 56 -3.11 -7.00 1.78
CA GLY A 56 -1.68 -7.24 1.69
C GLY A 56 -1.26 -8.56 2.34
N HIS A 57 -1.82 -8.93 3.50
CA HIS A 57 -1.55 -10.23 4.10
C HIS A 57 -2.05 -11.38 3.21
N VAL A 58 -3.25 -11.24 2.65
CA VAL A 58 -3.79 -12.23 1.70
C VAL A 58 -2.90 -12.33 0.47
N LEU A 59 -2.40 -11.20 -0.05
CA LEU A 59 -1.47 -11.15 -1.19
C LEU A 59 -0.19 -11.92 -0.90
N VAL A 60 0.43 -11.70 0.26
CA VAL A 60 1.66 -12.42 0.66
C VAL A 60 1.38 -13.91 0.79
N THR A 61 0.35 -14.29 1.56
CA THR A 61 0.05 -15.70 1.83
C THR A 61 -0.28 -16.46 0.55
N THR A 62 -1.10 -15.88 -0.33
CA THR A 62 -1.42 -16.48 -1.63
C THR A 62 -0.21 -16.51 -2.56
N GLY A 63 0.66 -15.49 -2.53
CA GLY A 63 1.89 -15.45 -3.32
C GLY A 63 2.87 -16.57 -2.92
N VAL A 64 3.05 -16.80 -1.63
CA VAL A 64 3.84 -17.92 -1.09
C VAL A 64 3.28 -19.26 -1.56
N LEU A 65 1.96 -19.45 -1.50
CA LEU A 65 1.30 -20.67 -1.99
C LEU A 65 1.48 -20.86 -3.51
N LEU A 66 1.45 -19.78 -4.29
CA LEU A 66 1.67 -19.84 -5.74
C LEU A 66 3.11 -20.17 -6.10
N ILE A 67 4.10 -19.69 -5.35
CA ILE A 67 5.50 -20.08 -5.55
C ILE A 67 5.66 -21.56 -5.20
N TRP A 68 5.05 -22.03 -4.13
CA TRP A 68 5.15 -23.43 -3.71
C TRP A 68 4.49 -24.42 -4.68
N GLN A 69 3.34 -24.05 -5.28
CA GLN A 69 2.64 -24.88 -6.27
C GLN A 69 3.08 -24.63 -7.71
N GLY A 70 3.81 -23.55 -7.94
CA GLY A 70 4.19 -23.08 -9.26
C GLY A 70 5.54 -23.62 -9.72
N PRO A 71 5.91 -23.35 -10.98
CA PRO A 71 7.18 -23.80 -11.55
C PRO A 71 8.38 -22.91 -11.17
N TRP A 72 8.17 -21.85 -10.38
CA TRP A 72 9.18 -20.82 -10.10
C TRP A 72 9.94 -21.12 -8.81
N GLY A 73 11.27 -21.04 -8.86
CA GLY A 73 12.11 -21.18 -7.68
C GLY A 73 12.17 -19.89 -6.84
N TRP A 74 12.38 -20.02 -5.53
CA TRP A 74 12.50 -18.87 -4.62
C TRP A 74 13.64 -17.89 -4.95
N GLY A 75 14.66 -18.36 -5.68
CA GLY A 75 15.81 -17.55 -6.11
C GLY A 75 15.60 -16.76 -7.40
N THR A 76 14.43 -16.85 -8.04
CA THR A 76 14.16 -16.11 -9.27
C THR A 76 14.16 -14.60 -9.01
N SER A 77 14.79 -13.84 -9.90
CA SER A 77 15.05 -12.41 -9.73
C SER A 77 13.82 -11.56 -9.40
N TRP A 78 12.72 -11.77 -10.13
CA TRP A 78 11.50 -11.02 -9.90
C TRP A 78 10.82 -11.38 -8.58
N ILE A 79 10.96 -12.62 -8.08
CA ILE A 79 10.44 -13.03 -6.77
C ILE A 79 11.21 -12.30 -5.67
N LEU A 80 12.54 -12.33 -5.71
CA LEU A 80 13.38 -11.64 -4.74
C LEU A 80 13.18 -10.12 -4.79
N GLY A 81 13.07 -9.54 -5.98
CA GLY A 81 12.73 -8.13 -6.17
C GLY A 81 11.38 -7.76 -5.56
N THR A 82 10.35 -8.59 -5.78
CA THR A 82 9.02 -8.41 -5.19
C THR A 82 9.08 -8.46 -3.66
N LEU A 83 9.77 -9.45 -3.08
CA LEU A 83 9.91 -9.57 -1.63
C LEU A 83 10.65 -8.38 -1.02
N ALA A 84 11.72 -7.89 -1.67
CA ALA A 84 12.46 -6.72 -1.22
C ALA A 84 11.59 -5.46 -1.21
N VAL A 85 10.87 -5.19 -2.32
CA VAL A 85 9.95 -4.05 -2.40
C VAL A 85 8.81 -4.19 -1.40
N MET A 86 8.28 -5.39 -1.22
CA MET A 86 7.20 -5.67 -0.26
C MET A 86 7.63 -5.35 1.18
N VAL A 87 8.79 -5.84 1.63
CA VAL A 87 9.33 -5.54 2.97
C VAL A 87 9.54 -4.04 3.14
N GLY A 88 10.13 -3.37 2.12
CA GLY A 88 10.29 -1.92 2.11
C GLY A 88 8.96 -1.18 2.23
N SER A 89 7.94 -1.63 1.52
CA SER A 89 6.60 -1.04 1.54
C SER A 89 5.94 -1.18 2.92
N VAL A 90 6.02 -2.35 3.58
CA VAL A 90 5.45 -2.56 4.92
C VAL A 90 6.09 -1.61 5.94
N PHE A 91 7.43 -1.50 5.90
CA PHE A 91 8.16 -0.58 6.76
C PHE A 91 7.78 0.88 6.51
N PHE A 92 7.66 1.27 5.23
CA PHE A 92 7.24 2.61 4.84
C PHE A 92 5.82 2.92 5.31
N LEU A 93 4.87 2.00 5.12
CA LEU A 93 3.46 2.16 5.52
C LEU A 93 3.37 2.44 7.03
N ALA A 94 4.07 1.65 7.85
CA ALA A 94 4.08 1.79 9.29
C ALA A 94 4.69 3.13 9.76
N ARG A 95 5.81 3.55 9.14
CA ARG A 95 6.58 4.73 9.55
C ARG A 95 6.11 6.05 8.94
N ALA A 96 5.49 6.06 7.76
CA ALA A 96 5.12 7.28 7.07
C ALA A 96 3.69 7.74 7.41
N PHE A 97 2.73 6.82 7.38
CA PHE A 97 1.30 7.17 7.52
C PHE A 97 0.88 7.30 8.99
N THR A 98 1.14 6.29 9.82
CA THR A 98 0.71 6.27 11.23
C THR A 98 1.12 7.52 12.03
N PRO A 99 2.40 7.94 12.04
CA PRO A 99 2.79 9.11 12.83
C PRO A 99 2.29 10.42 12.22
N THR A 100 2.09 10.49 10.90
CA THR A 100 1.55 11.70 10.25
C THR A 100 0.07 11.86 10.60
N LEU A 101 -0.72 10.77 10.56
CA LEU A 101 -2.14 10.78 10.94
C LEU A 101 -2.38 11.13 12.41
N ARG A 102 -1.48 10.71 13.32
CA ARG A 102 -1.57 11.04 14.76
C ARG A 102 -1.32 12.51 15.08
N LYS A 103 -0.69 13.26 14.17
CA LYS A 103 -0.37 14.69 14.38
C LYS A 103 -1.49 15.63 13.95
N PHE A 104 -2.46 15.16 13.17
CA PHE A 104 -3.63 15.96 12.82
C PHE A 104 -4.48 16.28 14.06
N GLY A 105 -4.98 17.50 14.16
CA GLY A 105 -5.75 17.99 15.31
C GLY A 105 -4.90 18.50 16.47
N ASN A 106 -3.57 18.49 16.36
CA ASN A 106 -2.69 19.10 17.35
C ASN A 106 -2.21 20.47 16.83
N GLU A 107 -2.56 21.53 17.55
CA GLU A 107 -2.24 22.93 17.21
C GLU A 107 -0.74 23.21 17.07
N LYS A 108 0.12 22.36 17.65
CA LYS A 108 1.58 22.48 17.53
C LYS A 108 2.10 22.18 16.12
N PHE A 109 1.32 21.52 15.28
CA PHE A 109 1.75 21.13 13.94
C PHE A 109 1.02 21.92 12.86
N ASN A 110 1.77 22.40 11.87
CA ASN A 110 1.18 23.06 10.71
C ASN A 110 0.38 22.05 9.87
N HIS A 111 -0.94 22.24 9.83
CA HIS A 111 -1.89 21.40 9.11
C HIS A 111 -1.51 21.19 7.64
N LEU A 112 -1.20 22.28 6.92
CA LEU A 112 -0.86 22.22 5.51
C LEU A 112 0.45 21.43 5.27
N GLN A 113 1.42 21.54 6.18
CA GLN A 113 2.64 20.73 6.10
C GLN A 113 2.37 19.24 6.32
N LEU A 114 1.47 18.88 7.24
CA LEU A 114 1.06 17.49 7.47
C LEU A 114 0.37 16.91 6.23
N VAL A 115 -0.53 17.67 5.60
CA VAL A 115 -1.23 17.24 4.38
C VAL A 115 -0.25 17.04 3.23
N LYS A 116 0.67 17.98 2.99
CA LYS A 116 1.72 17.83 1.96
C LYS A 116 2.61 16.62 2.21
N LYS A 117 3.00 16.38 3.46
CA LYS A 117 3.78 15.19 3.84
C LYS A 117 3.00 13.90 3.60
N LEU A 118 1.71 13.89 3.93
CA LEU A 118 0.83 12.75 3.72
C LEU A 118 0.65 12.45 2.22
N HIS A 119 0.42 13.49 1.42
CA HIS A 119 0.26 13.39 -0.04
C HIS A 119 1.54 12.88 -0.71
N ARG A 120 2.72 13.40 -0.33
CA ARG A 120 4.01 12.88 -0.82
C ARG A 120 4.20 11.42 -0.44
N SER A 121 3.84 11.05 0.79
CA SER A 121 3.95 9.67 1.26
C SER A 121 3.02 8.73 0.49
N LEU A 122 1.80 9.17 0.15
CA LEU A 122 0.89 8.42 -0.72
C LEU A 122 1.50 8.14 -2.08
N TRP A 123 2.07 9.15 -2.74
CA TRP A 123 2.71 8.98 -4.05
C TRP A 123 3.90 8.01 -4.01
N ILE A 124 4.78 8.14 -3.00
CA ILE A 124 5.89 7.21 -2.82
C ILE A 124 5.35 5.78 -2.62
N TYR A 125 4.27 5.62 -1.85
CA TYR A 125 3.70 4.31 -1.61
C TYR A 125 3.06 3.71 -2.86
N ILE A 126 2.30 4.50 -3.63
CA ILE A 126 1.76 4.09 -4.93
C ILE A 126 2.89 3.65 -5.86
N PHE A 127 3.99 4.42 -5.94
CA PHE A 127 5.15 4.05 -6.73
C PHE A 127 5.75 2.70 -6.30
N LEU A 128 5.93 2.48 -4.99
CA LEU A 128 6.42 1.19 -4.46
C LEU A 128 5.50 0.02 -4.83
N LEU A 129 4.19 0.21 -4.70
CA LEU A 129 3.21 -0.82 -5.05
C LEU A 129 3.17 -1.08 -6.57
N SER A 130 3.30 -0.04 -7.39
CA SER A 130 3.40 -0.19 -8.85
C SER A 130 4.68 -0.91 -9.25
N LEU A 131 5.80 -0.66 -8.58
CA LEU A 131 7.05 -1.38 -8.80
C LEU A 131 6.91 -2.87 -8.43
N MET A 132 6.24 -3.16 -7.31
CA MET A 132 5.91 -4.53 -6.92
C MET A 132 5.02 -5.22 -7.96
N LEU A 133 3.97 -4.54 -8.43
CA LEU A 133 3.10 -5.05 -9.48
C LEU A 133 3.86 -5.32 -10.78
N TRP A 134 4.77 -4.42 -11.17
CA TRP A 134 5.62 -4.59 -12.34
C TRP A 134 6.47 -5.86 -12.24
N PHE A 135 7.13 -6.12 -11.10
CA PHE A 135 7.87 -7.37 -10.91
C PHE A 135 6.99 -8.61 -11.02
N MET A 136 5.76 -8.57 -10.54
CA MET A 136 4.83 -9.70 -10.64
C MET A 136 4.31 -9.95 -12.06
N VAL A 137 4.14 -8.90 -12.87
CA VAL A 137 3.55 -8.97 -14.22
C VAL A 137 4.61 -9.24 -15.27
N ASP A 138 5.66 -8.41 -15.31
CA ASP A 138 6.71 -8.47 -16.34
C ASP A 138 7.74 -9.58 -16.06
N LYS A 139 7.90 -9.94 -14.78
CA LYS A 139 8.81 -11.00 -14.31
C LYS A 139 10.23 -10.83 -14.87
N PRO A 140 10.86 -9.65 -14.71
CA PRO A 140 12.15 -9.37 -15.32
C PRO A 140 13.21 -10.35 -14.84
N ASN A 141 13.94 -10.92 -15.79
CA ASN A 141 15.07 -11.79 -15.51
C ASN A 141 16.37 -10.97 -15.48
N PHE A 142 16.97 -10.84 -14.30
CA PHE A 142 18.24 -10.14 -14.12
C PHE A 142 19.43 -11.09 -14.01
N TRP A 143 19.21 -12.38 -13.73
CA TRP A 143 20.23 -13.43 -13.62
C TRP A 143 19.66 -14.82 -13.88
#